data_AF-A0A6C0LCN2-F1
#
_entry.id   AF-A0A6C0LCN2-F1
#
_cell.length_a   1.000
_cell.length_b   1.000
_cell.length_c   1.000
_cell.angle_alpha   90.00
_cell.angle_beta   90.00
_cell.angle_gamma   90.00
#
_symmetry.space_group_name_H-M   'P 1'
#
loop_
_entity.id
_entity.type
_entity.pdbx_description
1 polymer ?
#
loop_
_entity_poly.entity_id
_entity_poly.type
_entity_poly.pdbx_seq_one_letter_code
_entity_poly.pdbx_strand_id
1 'polypeptide(L)'
;MEYLELDESNPVLHRMNFLNGRIDATNSSTFNIEKSRIRASEHQINVISRNLDCTEVSKLFFSIDNINLLQRGIRNKILNDTSGEINISRQSDDELKIIMRSIYFQYGKNSIFNVREQVLSLNTRVIEWSVPEIISNIKQSQKYLRDISTMPVPLERSTLPSTKGTKTLDITNRY
;
A
#
# COMPACT_ATOMS: atom_id res chain seq x y z
N MET A 1 -15.75 -27.08 -31.31
CA MET A 1 -15.63 -27.25 -29.85
C MET A 1 -16.60 -26.26 -29.24
N GLU A 2 -17.77 -26.75 -28.88
CA GLU A 2 -18.81 -25.98 -28.20
C GLU A 2 -18.42 -25.93 -26.72
N TYR A 3 -18.16 -24.73 -26.20
CA TYR A 3 -17.84 -24.59 -24.78
C TYR A 3 -19.13 -24.73 -23.98
N LEU A 4 -19.14 -25.58 -22.95
CA LEU A 4 -20.22 -25.61 -21.97
C LEU A 4 -20.18 -24.31 -21.16
N GLU A 5 -20.99 -23.33 -21.56
CA GLU A 5 -21.21 -22.12 -20.78
C GLU A 5 -21.95 -22.51 -19.49
N LEU A 6 -21.40 -22.13 -18.33
CA LEU A 6 -22.08 -22.33 -17.05
C LEU A 6 -23.36 -21.49 -17.02
N ASP A 7 -24.40 -22.02 -16.37
CA ASP A 7 -25.74 -21.44 -16.27
C ASP A 7 -25.75 -19.91 -16.09
N GLU A 8 -26.21 -19.21 -17.13
CA GLU A 8 -26.27 -17.74 -17.17
C GLU A 8 -27.30 -17.14 -16.20
N SER A 9 -28.27 -17.94 -15.74
CA SER A 9 -29.30 -17.45 -14.81
C SER A 9 -28.74 -17.25 -13.39
N ASN A 10 -27.63 -17.90 -13.06
CA ASN A 10 -26.95 -17.74 -11.79
C ASN A 10 -25.85 -16.66 -11.89
N PRO A 11 -25.96 -15.53 -11.17
CA PRO A 11 -25.03 -14.41 -11.30
C PRO A 11 -23.60 -14.75 -10.88
N VAL A 12 -23.40 -15.77 -10.03
CA VAL A 12 -22.07 -16.25 -9.63
C VAL A 12 -21.45 -17.08 -10.75
N LEU A 13 -22.22 -18.00 -11.34
CA LEU A 13 -21.74 -18.87 -12.42
C LEU A 13 -21.51 -18.09 -13.71
N HIS A 14 -22.40 -17.16 -14.04
CA HIS A 14 -22.23 -16.22 -15.14
C HIS A 14 -20.92 -15.42 -14.99
N ARG A 15 -20.60 -14.91 -13.79
CA ARG A 15 -19.33 -14.20 -13.52
C ARG A 15 -18.11 -15.13 -13.66
N MET A 16 -18.22 -16.40 -13.27
CA MET A 16 -17.13 -17.38 -13.40
C MET A 16 -16.75 -17.66 -14.86
N ASN A 17 -17.71 -17.61 -15.79
CA ASN A 17 -17.43 -17.75 -17.23
C ASN A 17 -16.48 -16.65 -17.74
N PHE A 18 -16.56 -15.43 -17.21
CA PHE A 18 -15.68 -14.32 -17.62
C PHE A 18 -14.30 -14.33 -16.94
N LEU A 19 -14.16 -15.06 -15.83
CA LEU A 19 -12.93 -15.09 -15.03
C LEU A 19 -11.97 -16.21 -15.45
N ASN A 20 -12.37 -17.13 -16.33
CA ASN A 20 -11.53 -18.24 -16.82
C ASN A 20 -10.76 -18.98 -15.70
N GLY A 21 -11.45 -19.30 -14.59
CA GLY A 21 -10.85 -19.98 -13.43
C GLY A 21 -10.08 -19.07 -12.47
N ARG A 22 -10.05 -17.75 -12.68
CA ARG A 22 -9.53 -16.77 -11.71
C ARG A 22 -10.54 -16.49 -10.60
N ILE A 23 -10.02 -16.08 -9.45
CA ILE A 23 -10.82 -15.64 -8.31
C ILE A 23 -10.95 -14.12 -8.38
N ASP A 24 -12.19 -13.62 -8.33
CA ASP A 24 -12.44 -12.19 -8.18
C ASP A 24 -12.12 -11.77 -6.74
N ALA A 25 -10.99 -11.07 -6.58
CA ALA A 25 -10.53 -10.58 -5.28
C ALA A 25 -11.01 -9.15 -4.99
N THR A 26 -11.80 -8.54 -5.89
CA THR A 26 -12.33 -7.19 -5.69
C THR A 26 -13.61 -7.18 -4.87
N ASN A 27 -14.34 -8.29 -4.88
CA ASN A 27 -15.56 -8.42 -4.12
C ASN A 27 -15.24 -8.90 -2.69
N SER A 28 -15.65 -8.12 -1.70
CA SER A 28 -15.44 -8.45 -0.28
C SER A 28 -16.36 -9.61 0.10
N SER A 29 -15.92 -10.83 -0.20
CA SER A 29 -16.53 -12.03 0.35
C SER A 29 -16.24 -12.07 1.85
N THR A 30 -17.28 -12.38 2.63
CA THR A 30 -17.32 -12.49 4.10
C THR A 30 -16.53 -13.71 4.61
N PHE A 31 -15.29 -13.88 4.17
CA PHE A 31 -14.39 -14.82 4.82
C PHE A 31 -13.92 -14.16 6.11
N ASN A 32 -14.52 -14.59 7.23
CA ASN A 32 -14.03 -14.30 8.57
C ASN A 32 -12.71 -15.03 8.77
N ILE A 33 -11.64 -14.51 8.16
CA ILE A 33 -10.27 -14.93 8.48
C ILE A 33 -10.08 -14.55 9.95
N GLU A 34 -9.88 -15.55 10.81
CA GLU A 34 -9.54 -15.31 12.20
C GLU A 34 -8.37 -14.32 12.22
N LYS A 35 -8.61 -13.14 12.80
CA LYS A 35 -7.56 -12.14 12.96
C LYS A 35 -6.41 -12.82 13.69
N SER A 36 -5.22 -12.78 13.08
CA SER A 36 -4.00 -13.28 13.70
C SER A 36 -3.93 -12.76 15.13
N ARG A 37 -3.56 -13.65 16.08
CA ARG A 37 -3.38 -13.25 17.48
C ARG A 37 -2.39 -12.09 17.50
N ILE A 38 -2.85 -10.91 17.90
CA ILE A 38 -2.00 -9.75 18.10
C ILE A 38 -1.04 -10.15 19.22
N ARG A 39 0.21 -10.47 18.87
CA ARG A 39 1.26 -10.66 19.87
C ARG A 39 1.42 -9.32 20.58
N ALA A 40 1.60 -9.37 21.91
CA ALA A 40 1.85 -8.16 22.66
C ALA A 40 3.11 -7.49 22.10
N SER A 41 2.95 -6.26 21.61
CA SER A 41 4.05 -5.43 21.12
C SER A 41 5.07 -5.21 22.24
N GLU A 42 6.36 -5.19 21.91
CA GLU A 42 7.43 -5.00 22.89
C GLU A 42 7.21 -3.75 23.76
N HIS A 43 7.55 -3.84 25.03
CA HIS A 43 7.41 -2.73 25.96
C HIS A 43 8.28 -1.54 25.51
N GLN A 44 7.76 -0.32 25.59
CA GLN A 44 8.41 0.88 25.01
C GLN A 44 9.82 1.14 25.56
N ILE A 45 10.07 0.75 26.81
CA ILE A 45 11.38 0.88 27.46
C ILE A 45 12.45 0.08 26.69
N ASN A 46 12.08 -1.07 26.13
CA ASN A 46 13.00 -1.95 25.39
C ASN A 46 13.26 -1.48 23.95
N VAL A 47 12.47 -0.53 23.44
CA VAL A 47 12.62 0.03 22.08
C VAL A 47 13.91 0.83 21.93
N ILE A 48 14.57 1.20 23.03
CA ILE A 48 15.88 1.86 23.00
C ILE A 48 16.95 0.97 23.65
N SER A 49 16.60 0.21 24.69
CA SER A 49 17.59 -0.38 25.57
C SER A 49 18.15 -1.73 25.09
N ARG A 50 19.36 -1.66 24.55
CA ARG A 50 20.44 -2.58 24.93
C ARG A 50 21.79 -1.87 25.16
N ASN A 51 21.99 -0.62 24.66
CA ASN A 51 23.26 0.12 24.75
C ASN A 51 23.14 1.67 24.91
N LEU A 52 21.95 2.25 25.11
CA LEU A 52 21.77 3.72 25.17
C LEU A 52 21.02 4.14 26.43
N ASP A 53 21.44 5.26 27.02
CA ASP A 53 20.81 5.86 28.20
C ASP A 53 19.43 6.46 27.87
N CYS A 54 18.50 6.32 28.82
CA CYS A 54 17.16 6.87 28.70
C CYS A 54 17.17 8.39 28.98
N THR A 55 17.09 9.20 27.92
CA THR A 55 16.97 10.66 28.01
C THR A 55 15.49 11.09 28.13
N GLU A 56 15.24 12.33 28.52
CA GLU A 56 13.86 12.85 28.58
C GLU A 56 13.22 12.90 27.18
N VAL A 57 14.00 13.24 26.16
CA VAL A 57 13.59 13.20 24.74
C VAL A 57 13.19 11.79 24.34
N SER A 58 13.99 10.79 24.70
CA SER A 58 13.73 9.39 24.36
C SER A 58 12.44 8.89 25.03
N LYS A 59 12.26 9.18 26.33
CA LYS A 59 11.05 8.79 27.07
C LYS A 59 9.79 9.41 26.47
N LEU A 60 9.84 10.70 26.12
CA LEU A 60 8.69 11.41 25.55
C LEU A 60 8.40 10.92 24.12
N PHE A 61 9.43 10.76 23.29
CA PHE A 61 9.27 10.34 21.90
C PHE A 61 8.70 8.93 21.77
N PHE A 62 9.14 7.97 22.59
CA PHE A 62 8.64 6.59 22.54
C PHE A 62 7.42 6.32 23.44
N SER A 63 6.84 7.35 24.05
CA SER A 63 5.64 7.22 24.89
C SER A 63 4.41 6.74 24.09
N ILE A 64 3.48 6.04 24.77
CA ILE A 64 2.21 5.57 24.20
C ILE A 64 1.44 6.73 23.57
N ASP A 65 1.40 7.86 24.27
CA ASP A 65 0.67 9.05 23.84
C ASP A 65 1.26 9.61 22.55
N ASN A 66 2.58 9.65 22.42
CA ASN A 66 3.24 10.10 21.20
C ASN A 66 3.05 9.11 20.04
N ILE A 67 3.09 7.80 20.31
CA ILE A 67 2.78 6.77 19.30
C ILE A 67 1.35 6.94 18.78
N ASN A 68 0.39 7.15 19.68
CA ASN A 68 -1.02 7.40 19.31
C ASN A 68 -1.18 8.71 18.53
N LEU A 69 -0.45 9.76 18.90
CA LEU A 69 -0.41 11.02 18.16
C LEU A 69 0.13 10.82 16.74
N LEU A 70 1.24 10.09 16.57
CA LEU A 70 1.82 9.77 15.28
C LEU A 70 0.86 8.96 14.41
N GLN A 71 0.20 7.93 14.96
CA GLN A 71 -0.79 7.13 14.24
C GLN A 71 -1.94 7.99 13.69
N ARG A 72 -2.43 8.95 14.49
CA ARG A 72 -3.47 9.90 14.05
C ARG A 72 -2.92 10.89 13.03
N GLY A 73 -1.70 11.39 13.24
CA GLY A 73 -1.03 12.31 12.32
C GLY A 73 -0.81 11.71 10.93
N ILE A 74 -0.31 10.48 10.86
CA ILE A 74 -0.12 9.72 9.61
C ILE A 74 -1.46 9.56 8.88
N ARG A 75 -2.51 9.11 9.58
CA ARG A 75 -3.84 8.92 8.98
C ARG A 75 -4.40 10.23 8.42
N ASN A 76 -4.35 11.31 9.21
CA ASN A 76 -4.88 12.60 8.80
C ASN A 76 -4.09 13.17 7.63
N LYS A 77 -2.75 13.04 7.63
CA LYS A 77 -1.92 13.50 6.53
C LYS A 77 -2.21 12.74 5.24
N ILE A 78 -2.35 11.41 5.30
CA ILE A 78 -2.73 10.61 4.12
C ILE A 78 -4.11 11.03 3.59
N LEU A 79 -5.08 11.20 4.48
CA LEU A 79 -6.42 11.63 4.09
C LEU A 79 -6.39 13.00 3.38
N ASN A 80 -5.60 13.94 3.90
CA ASN A 80 -5.44 15.26 3.30
C ASN A 80 -4.68 15.22 1.97
N ASP A 81 -3.53 14.53 1.93
CA ASP A 81 -2.67 14.42 0.73
C ASP A 81 -3.39 13.71 -0.43
N THR A 82 -4.35 12.84 -0.12
CA THR A 82 -5.15 12.09 -1.12
C THR A 82 -6.54 12.68 -1.35
N SER A 83 -6.83 13.87 -0.80
CA SER A 83 -8.14 14.53 -0.90
C SER A 83 -9.33 13.61 -0.52
N GLY A 84 -9.12 12.73 0.45
CA GLY A 84 -10.13 11.79 0.93
C GLY A 84 -10.22 10.45 0.18
N GLU A 85 -9.44 10.22 -0.88
CA GLU A 85 -9.48 8.97 -1.65
C GLU A 85 -9.00 7.76 -0.82
N ILE A 86 -7.97 7.96 0.00
CA ILE A 86 -7.37 6.90 0.80
C ILE A 86 -7.67 7.12 2.28
N ASN A 87 -8.49 6.24 2.86
CA ASN A 87 -8.75 6.19 4.29
C ASN A 87 -8.20 4.90 4.89
N ILE A 88 -7.24 5.01 5.81
CA ILE A 88 -6.56 3.86 6.43
C ILE A 88 -6.93 3.67 7.89
N SER A 89 -6.89 2.41 8.34
CA SER A 89 -6.97 2.06 9.76
C SER A 89 -5.64 2.33 10.47
N ARG A 90 -5.59 2.05 11.77
CA ARG A 90 -4.34 2.08 12.55
C ARG A 90 -3.36 1.06 11.95
N GLN A 91 -2.10 1.46 11.84
CA GLN A 91 -1.03 0.58 11.36
C GLN A 91 -0.41 -0.20 12.54
N SER A 92 0.43 -1.20 12.23
CA SER A 92 1.14 -1.96 13.27
C SER A 92 2.00 -1.05 14.15
N ASP A 93 1.85 -1.17 15.46
CA ASP A 93 2.64 -0.39 16.43
C ASP A 93 4.11 -0.85 16.45
N ASP A 94 4.38 -2.11 16.13
CA ASP A 94 5.74 -2.65 16.04
C ASP A 94 6.50 -2.04 14.85
N GLU A 95 5.88 -2.00 13.67
CA GLU A 95 6.45 -1.35 12.49
C GLU A 95 6.70 0.13 12.71
N LEU A 96 5.73 0.82 13.33
CA LEU A 96 5.90 2.23 13.68
C LEU A 96 7.07 2.43 14.66
N LYS A 97 7.23 1.57 15.67
CA LYS A 97 8.37 1.61 16.60
C LYS A 97 9.70 1.39 15.88
N ILE A 98 9.77 0.50 14.89
CA ILE A 98 10.97 0.28 14.08
C ILE A 98 11.36 1.58 13.33
N ILE A 99 10.38 2.24 12.70
CA ILE A 99 10.59 3.51 11.99
C ILE A 99 11.03 4.61 12.95
N MET A 100 10.32 4.75 14.08
CA MET A 100 10.65 5.71 15.13
C MET A 100 12.09 5.49 15.64
N ARG A 101 12.48 4.23 15.86
CA ARG A 101 13.82 3.87 16.31
C ARG A 101 14.89 4.26 15.29
N SER A 102 14.66 3.97 14.01
CA SER A 102 15.56 4.36 12.92
C SER A 102 15.77 5.88 12.87
N ILE A 103 14.70 6.65 12.91
CA ILE A 103 14.74 8.12 12.86
C ILE A 103 15.39 8.70 14.13
N TYR A 104 15.08 8.16 15.29
CA TYR A 104 15.68 8.58 16.54
C TYR A 104 17.19 8.36 16.55
N PHE A 105 17.69 7.23 16.03
CA PHE A 105 19.13 7.00 15.93
C PHE A 105 19.83 7.90 14.93
N GLN A 106 19.17 8.27 13.84
CA GLN A 106 19.76 9.15 12.83
C GLN A 106 19.75 10.63 13.25
N TYR A 107 18.71 11.09 13.96
CA TYR A 107 18.46 12.52 14.19
C TYR A 107 18.30 12.91 15.66
N GLY A 108 18.40 11.98 16.61
CA GLY A 108 18.24 12.21 18.04
C GLY A 108 19.39 13.05 18.62
N LYS A 109 19.12 14.33 18.93
CA LYS A 109 20.11 15.24 19.52
C LYS A 109 20.31 15.06 21.02
N ASN A 110 19.29 14.59 21.73
CA ASN A 110 19.34 14.33 23.17
C ASN A 110 19.77 15.52 24.04
N SER A 111 19.46 16.75 23.58
CA SER A 111 19.73 17.94 24.39
C SER A 111 18.72 18.05 25.53
N ILE A 112 19.17 18.55 26.68
CA ILE A 112 18.34 18.80 27.87
C ILE A 112 17.41 20.00 27.62
N PHE A 113 17.77 20.90 26.71
CA PHE A 113 16.97 22.07 26.35
C PHE A 113 16.05 21.76 25.17
N ASN A 114 14.87 22.40 25.13
CA ASN A 114 13.90 22.31 24.04
C ASN A 114 13.45 20.88 23.69
N VAL A 115 13.24 20.03 24.70
CA VAL A 115 12.79 18.63 24.53
C VAL A 115 11.55 18.55 23.62
N ARG A 116 10.59 19.45 23.79
CA ARG A 116 9.35 19.49 22.99
C ARG A 116 9.62 19.73 21.50
N GLU A 117 10.51 20.67 21.17
CA GLU A 117 10.85 20.98 19.78
C GLU A 117 11.63 19.83 19.12
N GLN A 118 12.51 19.18 19.88
CA GLN A 118 13.22 18.00 19.41
C GLN A 118 12.24 16.87 19.07
N VAL A 119 11.30 16.56 19.97
CA VAL A 119 10.26 15.54 19.74
C VAL A 119 9.38 15.92 18.56
N LEU A 120 8.99 17.19 18.43
CA LEU A 120 8.22 17.66 17.28
C LEU A 120 8.98 17.44 15.97
N SER A 121 10.27 17.80 15.92
CA SER A 121 11.12 17.59 14.74
C SER A 121 11.24 16.10 14.37
N LEU A 122 11.43 15.22 15.36
CA LEU A 122 11.47 13.78 15.14
C LEU A 122 10.12 13.25 14.62
N ASN A 123 9.01 13.70 15.22
CA ASN A 123 7.67 13.29 14.79
C ASN A 123 7.37 13.70 13.35
N THR A 124 7.73 14.92 12.96
CA THR A 124 7.59 15.39 11.58
C THR A 124 8.33 14.48 10.60
N ARG A 125 9.58 14.11 10.91
CA ARG A 125 10.37 13.19 10.08
C ARG A 125 9.74 11.81 9.96
N VAL A 126 9.17 11.28 11.05
CA VAL A 126 8.44 9.99 11.02
C VAL A 126 7.27 10.07 10.06
N ILE A 127 6.46 11.12 10.17
CA ILE A 127 5.28 11.30 9.31
C ILE A 127 5.71 11.49 7.85
N GLU A 128 6.71 12.33 7.58
CA GLU A 128 7.21 12.61 6.22
C GLU A 128 7.76 11.36 5.54
N TRP A 129 8.42 10.47 6.28
CA TRP A 129 8.92 9.21 5.76
C TRP A 129 7.78 8.19 5.55
N SER A 130 6.89 8.03 6.52
CA SER A 130 5.85 6.99 6.48
C SER A 130 4.75 7.24 5.45
N VAL A 131 4.30 8.49 5.27
CA VAL A 131 3.17 8.79 4.39
C VAL A 131 3.37 8.38 2.92
N PRO A 132 4.46 8.77 2.21
CA PRO A 132 4.65 8.38 0.81
C PRO A 132 4.77 6.87 0.64
N GLU A 133 5.44 6.20 1.59
CA GLU A 133 5.62 4.75 1.59
C GLU A 133 4.26 4.03 1.70
N ILE A 134 3.40 4.44 2.63
CA ILE A 134 2.07 3.87 2.80
C ILE A 134 1.21 4.10 1.55
N ILE A 135 1.22 5.30 0.97
CA ILE A 135 0.44 5.61 -0.24
C ILE A 135 0.91 4.74 -1.42
N SER A 136 2.22 4.57 -1.59
CA SER A 136 2.79 3.70 -2.62
C SER A 136 2.33 2.26 -2.45
N ASN A 137 2.42 1.71 -1.24
CA ASN A 137 2.04 0.33 -0.93
C ASN A 137 0.53 0.08 -1.12
N ILE A 138 -0.32 1.07 -0.81
CA ILE A 138 -1.75 0.98 -1.08
C ILE A 138 -2.03 0.93 -2.58
N LYS A 139 -1.39 1.78 -3.38
CA LYS A 139 -1.54 1.76 -4.84
C LYS A 139 -1.07 0.44 -5.44
N GLN A 140 0.04 -0.10 -4.95
CA GLN A 140 0.55 -1.40 -5.35
C GLN A 140 -0.43 -2.52 -5.00
N SER A 141 -1.00 -2.51 -3.79
CA SER A 141 -2.01 -3.48 -3.36
C SER A 141 -3.28 -3.41 -4.21
N GLN A 142 -3.80 -2.21 -4.47
CA GLN A 142 -4.96 -2.01 -5.34
C GLN A 142 -4.68 -2.50 -6.77
N LYS A 143 -3.49 -2.22 -7.31
CA LYS A 143 -3.08 -2.71 -8.62
C LYS A 143 -2.99 -4.23 -8.64
N TYR A 144 -2.37 -4.84 -7.64
CA TYR A 144 -2.28 -6.29 -7.49
C TYR A 144 -3.68 -6.94 -7.49
N LEU A 145 -4.63 -6.41 -6.70
CA LEU A 145 -6.00 -6.90 -6.66
C LEU A 145 -6.70 -6.81 -8.01
N ARG A 146 -6.44 -5.76 -8.79
CA ARG A 146 -6.94 -5.65 -10.17
C ARG A 146 -6.27 -6.70 -11.06
N ASP A 147 -4.95 -6.77 -11.07
CA ASP A 147 -4.18 -7.65 -11.96
C ASP A 147 -4.53 -9.15 -11.80
N ILE A 148 -4.83 -9.60 -10.58
CA ILE A 148 -5.29 -10.98 -10.35
C ILE A 148 -6.74 -11.20 -10.79
N SER A 149 -7.58 -10.17 -10.72
CA SER A 149 -9.01 -10.25 -11.04
C SER A 149 -9.32 -10.01 -12.53
N THR A 150 -8.47 -9.27 -13.25
CA THR A 150 -8.66 -8.99 -14.69
C THR A 150 -7.74 -9.81 -15.59
N MET A 151 -8.26 -10.27 -16.73
CA MET A 151 -7.48 -10.97 -17.73
C MET A 151 -6.35 -10.09 -18.29
N PRO A 152 -5.11 -10.60 -18.41
CA PRO A 152 -4.02 -9.83 -18.99
C PRO A 152 -4.34 -9.60 -20.47
N VAL A 153 -4.25 -8.35 -20.90
CA VAL A 153 -4.36 -8.02 -22.32
C VAL A 153 -3.09 -8.50 -23.01
N PRO A 154 -3.20 -9.35 -24.05
CA PRO A 154 -2.04 -9.79 -24.82
C PRO A 154 -1.30 -8.60 -25.41
N LEU A 155 0.04 -8.72 -25.50
CA LEU A 155 0.83 -7.70 -26.17
C LEU A 155 0.37 -7.59 -27.63
N GLU A 156 0.17 -6.35 -28.10
CA GLU A 156 -0.17 -6.12 -29.50
C GLU A 156 0.93 -6.65 -30.42
N ARG A 157 0.49 -7.11 -31.59
CA ARG A 157 1.40 -7.58 -32.64
C ARG A 157 2.23 -6.38 -33.11
N SER A 158 3.50 -6.61 -33.44
CA SER A 158 4.30 -5.60 -34.12
C SER A 158 3.62 -5.13 -35.41
N THR A 159 3.50 -3.82 -35.59
CA THR A 159 3.00 -3.21 -36.82
C THR A 159 4.11 -3.10 -37.84
N LEU A 160 3.81 -3.36 -39.12
CA LEU A 160 4.80 -3.20 -40.19
C LEU A 160 5.22 -1.70 -40.28
N PRO A 161 6.51 -1.36 -40.10
CA PRO A 161 6.96 0.04 -40.16
C PRO A 161 7.18 0.52 -41.60
N SER A 162 7.20 -0.41 -42.56
CA SER A 162 7.46 -0.12 -43.96
C SER A 162 6.18 0.03 -44.76
N THR A 163 6.16 0.98 -45.68
CA THR A 163 5.12 1.15 -46.71
C THR A 163 5.29 0.15 -47.88
N LYS A 164 6.29 -0.74 -47.84
CA LYS A 164 6.43 -1.80 -48.85
C LYS A 164 5.30 -2.82 -48.70
N GLY A 165 4.59 -3.12 -49.79
CA GLY A 165 3.46 -4.05 -49.79
C GLY A 165 2.08 -3.39 -49.62
N THR A 166 2.00 -2.09 -49.36
CA THR A 166 0.70 -1.36 -49.32
C THR A 166 0.24 -0.87 -50.70
N LYS A 167 1.12 -0.89 -51.71
CA LYS A 167 0.75 -0.57 -53.09
C LYS A 167 0.10 -1.79 -53.74
N THR A 168 -1.19 -1.71 -54.06
CA THR A 168 -1.93 -2.72 -54.83
C THR A 168 -2.16 -2.22 -56.25
N LEU A 169 -2.05 -3.12 -57.23
CA LEU A 169 -2.38 -2.81 -58.62
C LEU A 169 -3.89 -3.00 -58.83
N ASP A 170 -4.59 -1.94 -59.27
CA ASP A 170 -5.99 -2.05 -59.67
C ASP A 170 -6.08 -2.83 -60.99
N ILE A 171 -6.61 -4.04 -60.91
CA ILE A 171 -6.85 -4.93 -62.07
C ILE A 171 -8.17 -4.62 -62.79
N THR A 172 -8.99 -3.72 -62.26
CA THR A 172 -10.32 -3.38 -62.77
C THR A 172 -10.31 -2.38 -63.93
N ASN A 173 -9.16 -1.77 -64.27
CA ASN A 173 -9.04 -0.83 -65.38
C ASN A 173 -8.39 -1.49 -66.62
N ARG A 174 -8.90 -2.66 -67.01
CA ARG A 174 -8.60 -3.28 -68.31
C ARG A 174 -9.87 -3.23 -69.16
N TYR A 175 -9.69 -2.65 -70.36
CA TYR A 175 -10.66 -2.27 -71.41
C TYR A 175 -11.22 -0.86 -71.29
#